data_AF-A0A376ECV7-F1
#
_entry.id   AF-A0A376ECV7-F1
#
_cell.length_a   1.000
_cell.length_b   1.000
_cell.length_c   1.000
_cell.angle_alpha   90.00
_cell.angle_beta   90.00
_cell.angle_gamma   90.00
#
_symmetry.space_group_name_H-M   'P 1'
#
loop_
_entity.id
_entity.type
_entity.pdbx_description
1 polymer ?
#
loop_
_entity_poly.entity_id
_entity_poly.type
_entity_poly.pdbx_seq_one_letter_code
_entity_poly.pdbx_strand_id
1 'polypeptide(L)'
;MMEISEDSLFQSVKEIIRQSREKVFRIANSTLLLTYWQIGNLIVEDEHQGKERAEYGKQTLKNLSKKLSLEFGKGFEESNLRNMRSFYQAFPKCDALRHELSWTHYRLLIRLGPIDKRNYYINESIQNNWNCQQIPSLPSQTRGIKRNH
;
A
#
# COMPACT_ATOMS: atom_id res chain seq x y z
N MET A 1 6.16 -40.54 -30.34
CA MET A 1 5.06 -39.69 -29.83
C MET A 1 4.94 -39.93 -28.34
N MET A 2 5.81 -39.30 -27.52
CA MET A 2 5.87 -39.53 -26.06
C MET A 2 6.59 -38.39 -25.32
N GLU A 3 6.31 -37.12 -25.67
CA GLU A 3 6.87 -35.94 -24.96
C GLU A 3 5.78 -35.00 -24.38
N ILE A 4 4.51 -35.16 -24.78
CA ILE A 4 3.45 -34.20 -24.44
C ILE A 4 2.91 -34.42 -22.99
N SER A 5 3.04 -35.63 -22.44
CA SER A 5 2.45 -35.98 -21.13
C SER A 5 3.20 -35.34 -19.96
N GLU A 6 4.54 -35.31 -20.01
CA GLU A 6 5.36 -34.84 -18.89
C GLU A 6 5.31 -33.31 -18.77
N ASP A 7 5.27 -32.61 -19.90
CA ASP A 7 5.09 -31.16 -19.94
C ASP A 7 3.68 -30.76 -19.49
N SER A 8 2.63 -31.53 -19.84
CA SER A 8 1.26 -31.24 -19.39
C SER A 8 1.07 -31.35 -17.87
N LEU A 9 1.70 -32.35 -17.23
CA LEU A 9 1.69 -32.50 -15.77
C LEU A 9 2.48 -31.37 -15.12
N PHE A 10 3.67 -31.06 -15.65
CA PHE A 10 4.49 -29.96 -15.17
C PHE A 10 3.76 -28.60 -15.26
N GLN A 11 3.12 -28.27 -16.39
CA GLN A 11 2.35 -27.04 -16.53
C GLN A 11 1.18 -26.99 -15.54
N SER A 12 0.47 -28.11 -15.34
CA SER A 12 -0.65 -28.19 -14.39
C SER A 12 -0.19 -27.94 -12.96
N VAL A 13 0.89 -28.58 -12.52
CA VAL A 13 1.48 -28.38 -11.18
C VAL A 13 2.00 -26.96 -11.02
N LYS A 14 2.70 -26.43 -12.03
CA LYS A 14 3.21 -25.05 -12.04
C LYS A 14 2.08 -24.04 -11.89
N GLU A 15 0.96 -24.26 -12.58
CA GLU A 15 -0.20 -23.37 -12.51
C GLU A 15 -0.86 -23.41 -11.14
N ILE A 16 -1.01 -24.58 -10.52
CA ILE A 16 -1.51 -24.71 -9.14
C ILE A 16 -0.61 -23.94 -8.15
N ILE A 17 0.72 -24.08 -8.28
CA ILE A 17 1.68 -23.37 -7.43
C ILE A 17 1.56 -21.85 -7.65
N ARG A 18 1.46 -21.39 -8.90
CA ARG A 18 1.32 -19.97 -9.24
C ARG A 18 0.05 -19.39 -8.63
N GLN A 19 -1.10 -20.03 -8.86
CA GLN A 19 -2.39 -19.59 -8.33
C GLN A 19 -2.40 -19.58 -6.79
N SER A 20 -1.81 -20.59 -6.16
CA SER A 20 -1.72 -20.67 -4.70
C SER A 20 -0.88 -19.52 -4.13
N ARG A 21 0.28 -19.23 -4.72
CA ARG A 21 1.14 -18.11 -4.32
C ARG A 21 0.44 -16.77 -4.50
N GLU A 22 -0.24 -16.56 -5.63
CA GLU A 22 -1.01 -15.34 -5.88
C GLU A 22 -2.16 -15.15 -4.89
N LYS A 23 -2.86 -16.24 -4.53
CA LYS A 23 -3.92 -16.20 -3.53
C LYS A 23 -3.38 -15.82 -2.15
N VAL A 24 -2.30 -16.46 -1.70
CA VAL A 24 -1.64 -16.13 -0.43
C VAL A 24 -1.17 -14.68 -0.43
N PHE A 25 -0.53 -14.24 -1.51
CA PHE A 25 -0.07 -12.86 -1.66
C PHE A 25 -1.22 -11.85 -1.54
N ARG A 26 -2.34 -12.06 -2.25
CA ARG A 26 -3.51 -11.16 -2.18
C ARG A 26 -4.11 -11.06 -0.78
N ILE A 27 -4.26 -12.20 -0.11
CA ILE A 27 -4.80 -12.25 1.26
C ILE A 27 -3.84 -11.52 2.21
N ALA A 28 -2.56 -11.87 2.18
CA ALA A 28 -1.55 -11.24 3.03
C ALA A 28 -1.46 -9.73 2.79
N ASN A 29 -1.47 -9.29 1.53
CA ASN A 29 -1.44 -7.88 1.17
C ASN A 29 -2.67 -7.14 1.70
N SER A 30 -3.87 -7.68 1.50
CA SER A 30 -5.12 -7.05 1.96
C SER A 30 -5.14 -6.92 3.48
N THR A 31 -4.77 -7.97 4.20
CA THR A 31 -4.65 -7.95 5.66
C THR A 31 -3.63 -6.92 6.11
N LEU A 32 -2.46 -6.87 5.47
CA LEU A 32 -1.40 -5.92 5.82
C LEU A 32 -1.86 -4.46 5.64
N LEU A 33 -2.51 -4.16 4.52
CA LEU A 33 -3.03 -2.82 4.24
C LEU A 33 -4.09 -2.40 5.25
N LEU A 34 -5.02 -3.30 5.58
CA LEU A 34 -6.04 -3.04 6.59
C LEU A 34 -5.41 -2.78 7.95
N THR A 35 -4.47 -3.61 8.40
CA THR A 35 -3.75 -3.43 9.66
C THR A 35 -3.04 -2.08 9.70
N TYR A 36 -2.32 -1.72 8.64
CA TYR A 36 -1.61 -0.44 8.58
C TYR A 36 -2.55 0.75 8.54
N TRP A 37 -3.70 0.63 7.88
CA TRP A 37 -4.75 1.65 7.89
C TRP A 37 -5.34 1.84 9.29
N GLN A 38 -5.65 0.75 9.99
CA GLN A 38 -6.17 0.78 11.36
C GLN A 38 -5.18 1.40 12.35
N ILE A 39 -3.90 1.03 12.27
CA ILE A 39 -2.85 1.65 13.08
C ILE A 39 -2.76 3.16 12.79
N GLY A 40 -2.82 3.54 11.51
CA GLY A 40 -2.85 4.94 11.09
C GLY A 40 -4.03 5.72 11.68
N ASN A 41 -5.22 5.11 11.69
CA ASN A 41 -6.42 5.69 12.31
C ASN A 41 -6.20 5.95 13.81
N LEU A 42 -5.75 4.93 14.55
CA LEU A 42 -5.49 5.04 15.99
C LEU A 42 -4.47 6.14 16.32
N ILE A 43 -3.41 6.28 15.52
CA ILE A 43 -2.41 7.34 15.71
C ILE A 43 -3.05 8.72 15.50
N VAL A 44 -3.87 8.90 14.46
CA VAL A 44 -4.50 10.20 14.17
C VAL A 44 -5.57 10.55 15.22
N GLU A 45 -6.33 9.57 15.69
CA GLU A 45 -7.29 9.75 16.79
C GLU A 45 -6.60 10.18 18.08
N ASP A 46 -5.50 9.53 18.46
CA ASP A 46 -4.69 9.89 19.64
C ASP A 46 -4.11 11.31 19.53
N GLU A 47 -3.61 11.70 18.35
CA GLU A 47 -3.11 13.05 18.09
C GLU A 47 -4.20 14.13 18.20
N HIS A 48 -5.44 13.83 17.80
CA HIS A 48 -6.56 14.77 17.93
C HIS A 48 -7.01 14.94 19.40
N GLN A 49 -6.92 13.89 20.21
CA GLN A 49 -7.27 13.96 21.65
C GLN A 49 -6.17 14.66 22.47
N GLY A 50 -4.91 14.44 22.12
CA GLY A 50 -3.76 15.08 22.74
C GLY A 50 -3.44 16.45 22.14
N LYS A 51 -4.17 17.50 22.53
CA LYS A 51 -3.92 18.94 22.24
C LYS A 51 -2.83 19.18 21.18
N GLU A 52 -3.24 19.24 19.90
CA GLU A 52 -2.45 19.57 18.70
C GLU A 52 -1.09 20.22 18.97
N ARG A 53 -0.07 19.41 19.28
CA ARG A 53 1.32 19.86 19.30
C ARG A 53 2.08 18.92 18.38
N ALA A 54 2.64 19.48 17.30
CA ALA A 54 3.53 18.74 16.40
C ALA A 54 4.70 18.06 17.16
N GLU A 55 5.03 18.59 18.33
CA GLU A 55 6.01 18.03 19.26
C GLU A 55 5.49 16.79 20.02
N TYR A 56 4.20 16.78 20.39
CA TYR A 56 3.53 15.63 21.02
C TYR A 56 3.48 14.44 20.07
N GLY A 57 3.04 14.63 18.82
CA GLY A 57 3.00 13.56 17.81
C GLY A 57 4.38 12.93 17.53
N LYS A 58 5.46 13.73 17.50
CA LYS A 58 6.83 13.22 17.34
C LYS A 58 7.27 12.33 18.52
N GLN A 59 6.99 12.76 19.75
CA GLN A 59 7.38 11.99 20.92
C GLN A 59 6.52 10.74 21.12
N THR A 60 5.22 10.81 20.81
CA THR A 60 4.29 9.68 20.84
C THR A 60 4.71 8.60 19.85
N LEU A 61 4.96 8.95 18.58
CA LEU A 61 5.43 7.98 17.57
C LEU A 61 6.75 7.31 17.96
N LYS A 62 7.70 8.08 18.50
CA LYS A 62 8.98 7.56 18.96
C LYS A 62 8.80 6.56 20.10
N ASN A 63 7.99 6.88 21.10
CA ASN A 63 7.72 5.98 22.22
C ASN A 63 6.95 4.74 21.79
N LEU A 64 5.95 4.90 20.93
CA LEU A 64 5.16 3.80 20.35
C LEU A 64 6.04 2.85 19.55
N SER A 65 6.92 3.39 18.69
CA SER A 65 7.87 2.56 17.92
C SER A 65 8.79 1.73 18.81
N LYS A 66 9.27 2.28 19.94
CA LYS A 66 10.14 1.54 20.84
C LYS A 66 9.43 0.34 21.45
N LYS A 67 8.16 0.52 21.87
CA LYS A 67 7.35 -0.56 22.45
C LYS A 67 7.01 -1.61 21.41
N LEU A 68 6.48 -1.18 20.26
CA LEU A 68 6.07 -2.10 19.20
C LEU A 68 7.26 -2.84 18.58
N SER A 69 8.40 -2.18 18.36
CA SER A 69 9.58 -2.87 17.86
C SER A 69 10.19 -3.85 18.87
N LEU A 70 10.00 -3.63 20.18
CA LEU A 70 10.41 -4.59 21.20
C LEU A 70 9.53 -5.84 21.21
N GLU A 71 8.22 -5.67 21.00
CA GLU A 71 7.24 -6.76 21.06
C GLU A 71 7.12 -7.53 19.73
N PHE A 72 7.10 -6.83 18.61
CA PHE A 72 6.83 -7.39 17.27
C PHE A 72 8.02 -7.34 16.32
N GLY A 73 9.10 -6.63 16.67
CA GLY A 73 10.31 -6.55 15.86
C GLY A 73 10.25 -5.57 14.68
N LYS A 74 10.85 -5.96 13.56
CA LYS A 74 11.01 -5.10 12.37
C LYS A 74 9.67 -4.74 11.74
N GLY A 75 9.58 -3.54 11.18
CA GLY A 75 8.36 -3.03 10.53
C GLY A 75 7.49 -2.13 11.41
N PHE A 76 7.87 -1.91 12.67
CA PHE A 76 7.20 -0.95 13.56
C PHE A 76 8.11 0.22 13.97
N GLU A 77 9.13 0.51 13.14
CA GLU A 77 9.99 1.66 13.35
C GLU A 77 9.22 2.97 13.16
N GLU A 78 9.72 4.05 13.75
CA GLU A 78 9.10 5.38 13.71
C GLU A 78 8.75 5.81 12.27
N SER A 79 9.65 5.54 11.32
CA SER A 79 9.42 5.82 9.89
C SER A 79 8.24 5.06 9.31
N ASN A 80 8.02 3.80 9.71
CA ASN A 80 6.89 3.02 9.21
C ASN A 80 5.58 3.46 9.85
N LEU A 81 5.57 3.75 11.17
CA LEU A 81 4.40 4.33 11.84
C LEU A 81 4.00 5.69 11.25
N ARG A 82 4.99 6.52 10.90
CA ARG A 82 4.73 7.78 10.18
C ARG A 82 4.09 7.55 8.81
N ASN A 83 4.53 6.52 8.08
CA ASN A 83 3.89 6.15 6.82
C ASN A 83 2.46 5.64 7.03
N MET A 84 2.19 4.85 8.08
CA MET A 84 0.84 4.37 8.42
C MET A 84 -0.10 5.54 8.77
N ARG A 85 0.39 6.50 9.55
CA ARG A 85 -0.32 7.76 9.84
C ARG A 85 -0.65 8.53 8.56
N SER A 86 0.35 8.79 7.72
CA SER A 86 0.13 9.49 6.45
C SER A 86 -0.76 8.72 5.49
N PHE A 87 -0.74 7.38 5.55
CA PHE A 87 -1.58 6.51 4.76
C PHE A 87 -3.06 6.70 5.11
N TYR A 88 -3.40 6.68 6.39
CA TYR A 88 -4.77 6.95 6.84
C TYR A 88 -5.22 8.37 6.45
N GLN A 89 -4.38 9.39 6.65
CA GLN A 89 -4.69 10.77 6.25
C GLN A 89 -4.92 10.92 4.74
N ALA A 90 -4.16 10.17 3.93
CA ALA A 90 -4.27 10.18 2.48
C ALA A 90 -5.51 9.38 2.00
N PHE A 91 -5.86 8.30 2.68
CA PHE A 91 -6.94 7.38 2.33
C PHE A 91 -7.88 7.16 3.53
N PRO A 92 -8.67 8.16 3.93
CA PRO A 92 -9.51 8.06 5.14
C PRO A 92 -10.68 7.07 5.01
N LYS A 93 -10.97 6.60 3.80
CA LYS A 93 -11.99 5.56 3.55
C LYS A 93 -11.30 4.25 3.19
N CYS A 94 -11.50 3.21 4.00
CA CYS A 94 -10.91 1.89 3.77
C CYS A 94 -11.37 1.27 2.44
N ASP A 95 -12.60 1.53 1.98
CA ASP A 95 -13.12 1.03 0.69
C ASP A 95 -12.40 1.60 -0.54
N ALA A 96 -11.62 2.67 -0.35
CA ALA A 96 -10.76 3.20 -1.39
C ALA A 96 -9.50 2.34 -1.61
N LEU A 97 -9.21 1.39 -0.71
CA LEU A 97 -8.05 0.52 -0.82
C LEU A 97 -8.29 -0.57 -1.87
N ARG A 98 -7.36 -0.64 -2.81
CA ARG A 98 -7.25 -1.63 -3.89
C ARG A 98 -6.27 -2.72 -3.46
N HIS A 99 -6.71 -3.97 -3.48
CA HIS A 99 -5.96 -5.15 -3.02
C HIS A 99 -4.90 -5.58 -4.04
N GLU A 100 -5.04 -5.12 -5.28
CA GLU A 100 -4.10 -5.24 -6.39
C GLU A 100 -2.82 -4.43 -6.14
N LEU A 101 -2.90 -3.38 -5.31
CA LEU A 101 -1.78 -2.52 -4.98
C LEU A 101 -1.12 -2.97 -3.68
N SER A 102 0.20 -3.13 -3.69
CA SER A 102 0.96 -3.47 -2.48
C SER A 102 1.25 -2.26 -1.59
N TRP A 103 1.64 -2.49 -0.33
CA TRP A 103 2.10 -1.43 0.58
C TRP A 103 3.13 -0.49 -0.05
N THR A 104 4.05 -1.01 -0.87
CA THR A 104 5.04 -0.20 -1.56
C THR A 104 4.43 0.78 -2.56
N HIS A 105 3.34 0.39 -3.25
CA HIS A 105 2.59 1.31 -4.11
C HIS A 105 2.00 2.46 -3.28
N TYR A 106 1.33 2.15 -2.17
CA TYR A 106 0.75 3.17 -1.30
C TYR A 106 1.78 4.12 -0.71
N ARG A 107 2.95 3.63 -0.28
CA ARG A 107 4.05 4.49 0.19
C ARG A 107 4.51 5.51 -0.85
N LEU A 108 4.48 5.15 -2.13
CA LEU A 108 4.81 6.07 -3.22
C LEU A 108 3.64 7.03 -3.49
N LEU A 109 2.41 6.52 -3.56
CA LEU A 109 1.21 7.31 -3.81
C LEU A 109 1.00 8.39 -2.75
N ILE A 110 1.24 8.11 -1.47
CA ILE A 110 1.13 9.10 -0.37
C ILE A 110 2.01 10.33 -0.63
N ARG A 111 3.15 10.18 -1.31
CA ARG A 111 4.08 11.27 -1.61
C ARG A 111 3.65 12.13 -2.81
N LEU A 112 2.69 11.66 -3.62
CA LEU A 112 2.30 12.34 -4.85
C LEU A 112 1.44 13.58 -4.61
N GLY A 113 0.98 13.85 -3.38
CA GLY A 113 0.24 15.06 -3.00
C GLY A 113 -1.22 15.03 -3.46
N PRO A 114 -1.61 15.68 -4.58
CA PRO A 114 -3.00 15.82 -4.99
C PRO A 114 -3.74 14.48 -5.16
N ILE A 115 -5.00 14.46 -4.73
CA ILE A 115 -5.87 13.28 -4.83
C ILE A 115 -6.09 12.83 -6.28
N ASP A 116 -6.23 13.77 -7.22
CA ASP A 116 -6.45 13.46 -8.64
C ASP A 116 -5.26 12.71 -9.24
N LYS A 117 -4.04 13.16 -8.92
CA LYS A 117 -2.81 12.50 -9.34
C LYS A 117 -2.73 11.09 -8.75
N ARG A 118 -3.07 10.93 -7.47
CA ARG A 118 -3.10 9.61 -6.82
C ARG A 118 -4.10 8.65 -7.48
N ASN A 119 -5.33 9.10 -7.73
CA ASN A 119 -6.37 8.29 -8.35
C ASN A 119 -5.99 7.88 -9.79
N TYR A 120 -5.36 8.78 -10.54
CA TYR A 120 -4.83 8.47 -11.86
C TYR A 120 -3.85 7.29 -11.82
N TYR A 121 -2.81 7.38 -10.97
CA TYR A 121 -1.82 6.30 -10.88
C TYR A 121 -2.39 5.01 -10.28
N ILE A 122 -3.37 5.09 -9.38
CA ILE A 122 -4.07 3.90 -8.87
C ILE A 122 -4.76 3.16 -10.03
N ASN A 123 -5.53 3.88 -10.85
CA ASN A 123 -6.25 3.27 -11.97
C ASN A 123 -5.29 2.72 -13.02
N GLU A 124 -4.26 3.49 -13.40
CA GLU A 124 -3.26 3.06 -14.37
C GLU A 124 -2.47 1.84 -13.90
N SER A 125 -2.08 1.79 -12.61
CA SER A 125 -1.35 0.65 -12.05
C SER A 125 -2.19 -0.62 -12.06
N ILE A 126 -3.50 -0.53 -11.82
CA ILE A 126 -4.41 -1.68 -11.87
C ILE A 126 -4.63 -2.13 -13.31
N GLN A 127 -4.92 -1.19 -14.22
CA GLN A 127 -5.20 -1.51 -15.63
C GLN A 127 -4.01 -2.17 -16.33
N ASN A 128 -2.79 -1.69 -16.04
CA ASN A 128 -1.59 -2.15 -16.71
C ASN A 128 -0.74 -3.13 -15.88
N ASN A 129 -1.23 -3.57 -14.71
CA ASN A 129 -0.49 -4.40 -13.75
C ASN A 129 0.93 -3.86 -13.46
N TRP A 130 1.06 -2.54 -13.31
CA TRP A 130 2.37 -1.92 -13.09
C TRP A 130 2.98 -2.38 -11.77
N ASN A 131 4.28 -2.61 -11.79
CA ASN A 131 5.06 -2.78 -10.58
C ASN A 131 5.27 -1.42 -9.89
N CYS A 132 5.61 -1.44 -8.60
CA CYS A 132 5.78 -0.23 -7.82
C CYS A 132 6.93 0.68 -8.32
N GLN A 133 7.88 0.15 -9.08
CA GLN A 133 9.00 0.90 -9.66
C GLN A 133 8.58 1.72 -10.90
N GLN A 134 7.43 1.41 -11.50
CA GLN A 134 6.90 2.12 -12.67
C GLN A 134 6.07 3.37 -12.29
N ILE A 135 5.71 3.55 -11.02
CA ILE A 135 4.98 4.75 -10.54
C ILE A 135 5.82 6.04 -10.63
N PRO A 136 7.10 6.08 -10.19
CA PRO A 136 7.86 7.33 -10.12
C PRO A 136 8.51 7.76 -11.45
N SER A 137 8.56 6.90 -12.47
CA SER A 137 9.32 7.14 -13.69
C SER A 137 8.54 7.85 -14.80
N LEU A 138 7.23 8.08 -14.63
CA LEU A 138 6.41 8.70 -15.67
C LEU A 138 6.29 10.22 -15.44
N PRO A 139 6.71 11.06 -16.42
CA PRO A 139 6.41 12.47 -16.37
C PRO A 139 4.90 12.63 -16.32
N SER A 140 4.42 13.46 -15.39
CA SER A 140 3.02 13.84 -15.26
C SER A 140 2.52 14.39 -16.60
N GLN A 141 1.94 13.53 -17.44
CA GLN A 141 1.17 13.95 -18.58
C GLN A 141 -0.18 14.48 -18.09
N THR A 142 -0.15 15.57 -17.33
CA THR A 142 -1.24 16.55 -17.33
C THR A 142 -1.15 17.31 -18.65
N ARG A 143 -1.40 16.63 -19.78
CA ARG A 143 -1.75 17.30 -21.04
C ARG A 143 -3.22 17.09 -21.28
N GLY A 144 -3.97 18.15 -20.97
CA GLY A 144 -5.20 18.49 -21.68
C GLY A 144 -6.37 17.54 -21.46
N ILE A 145 -7.01 17.63 -20.30
CA ILE A 145 -8.48 17.50 -20.28
C ILE A 145 -9.00 18.77 -20.96
N LYS A 146 -9.02 18.78 -22.29
CA LYS A 146 -9.90 19.69 -23.02
C LYS A 146 -11.31 19.21 -22.78
N ARG A 147 -12.01 19.90 -21.88
CA ARG A 147 -13.47 19.86 -21.79
C ARG A 147 -14.01 20.36 -23.13
N ASN A 148 -14.51 19.45 -23.96
CA ASN A 148 -15.38 19.86 -25.06
C ASN A 148 -16.73 20.26 -24.44
N HIS A 149 -17.09 21.53 -24.66
CA HIS A 149 -18.49 21.97 -24.70
C HIS A 149 -19.08 21.56 -26.04
#